data_AF-A0A835S4B0-F1
#
_entry.id   AF-A0A835S4B0-F1
#
_cell.length_a   1.000
_cell.length_b   1.000
_cell.length_c   1.000
_cell.angle_alpha   90.00
_cell.angle_beta   90.00
_cell.angle_gamma   90.00
#
_symmetry.space_group_name_H-M   'P 1'
#
loop_
_entity.id
_entity.type
_entity.pdbx_description
1 polymer ?
#
loop_
_entity_poly.entity_id
_entity_poly.type
_entity_poly.pdbx_seq_one_letter_code
_entity_poly.pdbx_strand_id
1 'polypeptide(L)'
;MSLACGIPLLECVYCLACARWAWKRCLHNAGHDSENWSLATVEEFEPVPRLCRYIMGNYEDDLDDPQWEPPRGYGMNSHWVVRRTTYEDTRGRVTPYLFYVDHNHSDIVVAIRGLNLAKESDYAVLLDNRLGKRKFDGGYVHNGLLKAAAWLLDTECDTLKELLDKYSNYTLTFVGHSLGSGVAAMLAMLVVQNREKLGNIDRKGFVVMQ
;
A
#
# COMPACT_ATOMS: atom_id res chain seq x y z
N MET A 1 -2.05 58.83 5.71
CA MET A 1 -2.73 57.74 4.97
C MET A 1 -2.24 56.44 5.58
N SER A 2 -3.06 55.83 6.43
CA SER A 2 -2.61 54.86 7.44
C SER A 2 -2.40 53.47 6.83
N LEU A 3 -1.18 52.94 6.95
CA LEU A 3 -0.82 51.55 6.65
C LEU A 3 -1.70 50.52 7.39
N ALA A 4 -2.39 50.93 8.46
CA ALA A 4 -3.25 50.10 9.28
C ALA A 4 -4.55 49.62 8.60
N CYS A 5 -5.04 50.29 7.53
CA CYS A 5 -6.24 49.83 6.82
C CYS A 5 -5.98 48.74 5.77
N GLY A 6 -4.73 48.51 5.35
CA GLY A 6 -4.39 47.51 4.34
C GLY A 6 -4.19 46.10 4.91
N ILE A 7 -3.78 46.02 6.18
CA ILE A 7 -3.47 44.76 6.88
C ILE A 7 -4.71 43.85 7.00
N PRO A 8 -5.90 44.34 7.41
CA PRO A 8 -7.09 43.49 7.53
C PRO A 8 -7.60 42.97 6.18
N LEU A 9 -7.45 43.75 5.10
CA LEU A 9 -7.83 43.32 3.75
C LEU A 9 -6.89 42.24 3.21
N LEU A 10 -5.58 42.39 3.44
CA LEU A 10 -4.57 41.38 3.10
C LEU A 10 -4.82 40.06 3.85
N GLU A 11 -5.13 40.13 5.14
CA GLU A 11 -5.48 38.97 5.97
C GLU A 11 -6.75 38.29 5.47
N CYS A 12 -7.80 39.05 5.13
CA CYS A 12 -9.04 38.49 4.57
C CYS A 12 -8.81 37.81 3.22
N VAL A 13 -8.03 38.40 2.31
CA VAL A 13 -7.69 37.79 1.02
C VAL A 13 -6.89 36.50 1.22
N TYR A 14 -5.92 36.52 2.14
CA TYR A 14 -5.14 35.33 2.49
C TYR A 14 -6.02 34.22 3.06
N CYS A 15 -6.88 34.53 4.03
CA CYS A 15 -7.83 33.58 4.61
C CYS A 15 -8.78 32.99 3.57
N LEU A 16 -9.32 33.82 2.65
CA LEU A 16 -10.17 33.35 1.54
C LEU A 16 -9.40 32.45 0.56
N ALA A 17 -8.14 32.78 0.27
CA ALA A 17 -7.30 31.94 -0.58
C ALA A 17 -6.99 30.58 0.08
N CYS A 18 -6.66 30.57 1.38
CA CYS A 18 -6.46 29.35 2.16
C CYS A 18 -7.74 28.53 2.26
N ALA A 19 -8.89 29.15 2.52
CA ALA A 19 -10.19 28.49 2.58
C ALA A 19 -10.57 27.88 1.22
N ARG A 20 -10.37 28.61 0.11
CA ARG A 20 -10.59 28.09 -1.24
C ARG A 20 -9.63 26.96 -1.58
N TRP A 21 -8.36 27.06 -1.19
CA TRP A 21 -7.38 25.99 -1.38
C TRP A 21 -7.79 24.73 -0.61
N ALA A 22 -8.15 24.88 0.67
CA ALA A 22 -8.63 23.79 1.51
C ALA A 22 -9.91 23.17 0.94
N TRP A 23 -10.89 23.99 0.54
CA TRP A 23 -12.12 23.56 -0.12
C TRP A 23 -11.83 22.75 -1.39
N LYS A 24 -10.98 23.25 -2.28
CA LYS A 24 -10.58 22.52 -3.48
C LYS A 24 -9.89 21.20 -3.14
N ARG A 25 -9.02 21.18 -2.13
CA ARG A 25 -8.29 19.98 -1.74
C ARG A 25 -9.20 18.94 -1.08
N CYS A 26 -10.17 19.36 -0.28
CA CYS A 26 -11.15 18.49 0.36
C CYS A 26 -12.20 17.95 -0.63
N LEU A 27 -12.52 18.69 -1.68
CA LEU A 27 -13.42 18.23 -2.75
C LEU A 27 -12.72 17.47 -3.87
N HIS A 28 -11.39 17.55 -3.97
CA HIS A 28 -10.62 16.75 -4.93
C HIS A 28 -10.61 15.29 -4.48
N ASN A 29 -11.61 14.54 -4.93
CA ASN A 29 -11.68 13.09 -4.78
C ASN A 29 -10.87 12.39 -5.90
N ALA A 30 -10.52 11.12 -5.67
CA ALA A 30 -9.87 10.28 -6.69
C ALA A 30 -10.73 10.11 -7.96
N GLY A 31 -12.05 10.34 -7.87
CA GLY A 31 -12.96 10.29 -9.01
C GLY A 31 -12.58 11.25 -10.13
N HIS A 32 -12.12 12.47 -9.80
CA HIS A 32 -11.62 13.43 -10.79
C HIS A 32 -10.37 12.92 -11.51
N ASP A 33 -9.49 12.19 -10.82
CA ASP A 33 -8.27 11.64 -11.41
C ASP A 33 -8.58 10.48 -12.38
N SER A 34 -9.70 9.79 -12.17
CA SER A 34 -10.20 8.68 -13.00
C SER A 34 -11.34 9.05 -13.96
N GLU A 35 -11.71 10.34 -14.09
CA GLU A 35 -12.89 10.77 -14.87
C GLU A 35 -12.86 10.30 -16.33
N ASN A 36 -11.66 10.20 -16.90
CA ASN A 36 -11.46 9.80 -18.29
C ASN A 36 -11.03 8.33 -18.44
N TRP A 37 -11.06 7.53 -17.36
CA TRP A 37 -10.67 6.14 -17.40
C TRP A 37 -11.84 5.29 -17.90
N SER A 38 -11.54 4.23 -18.66
CA SER A 38 -12.54 3.24 -19.02
C SER A 38 -12.98 2.44 -17.79
N LEU A 39 -14.22 1.97 -17.80
CA LEU A 39 -14.67 1.00 -16.80
C LEU A 39 -13.81 -0.27 -16.90
N ALA A 40 -13.40 -0.79 -15.75
CA ALA A 40 -12.69 -2.06 -15.68
C ALA A 40 -13.57 -3.20 -16.21
N THR A 41 -12.99 -4.11 -16.99
CA THR A 41 -13.71 -5.32 -17.40
C THR A 41 -13.88 -6.27 -16.20
N VAL A 42 -14.74 -7.27 -16.37
CA VAL A 42 -14.95 -8.28 -15.32
C VAL A 42 -13.65 -9.02 -15.04
N GLU A 43 -12.86 -9.30 -16.07
CA GLU A 43 -11.58 -10.01 -15.97
C GLU A 43 -10.52 -9.15 -15.27
N GLU A 44 -10.48 -7.85 -15.52
CA GLU A 44 -9.56 -6.92 -14.85
C GLU A 44 -9.89 -6.76 -13.37
N PHE A 45 -11.19 -6.79 -13.02
CA PHE A 45 -11.66 -6.60 -11.66
C PHE A 45 -11.74 -7.91 -10.85
N GLU A 46 -11.77 -9.08 -11.50
CA GLU A 46 -11.90 -10.40 -10.87
C GLU A 46 -10.93 -10.61 -9.70
N PRO A 47 -9.63 -10.22 -9.80
CA PRO A 47 -8.70 -10.44 -8.69
C PRO A 47 -9.01 -9.57 -7.46
N VAL A 48 -9.65 -8.40 -7.63
CA VAL A 48 -9.80 -7.40 -6.56
C VAL A 48 -10.53 -7.97 -5.34
N PRO A 49 -11.74 -8.55 -5.45
CA PRO A 49 -12.44 -9.10 -4.28
C PRO A 49 -11.65 -10.20 -3.56
N ARG A 50 -10.90 -11.03 -4.31
CA ARG A 50 -10.05 -12.09 -3.73
C ARG A 50 -8.90 -11.50 -2.93
N LEU A 51 -8.17 -10.54 -3.51
CA LEU A 51 -7.05 -9.87 -2.86
C LEU A 51 -7.51 -9.07 -1.63
N CYS A 52 -8.69 -8.44 -1.68
CA CYS A 52 -9.30 -7.81 -0.51
C CYS A 52 -9.51 -8.83 0.63
N ARG A 53 -10.00 -10.03 0.32
CA ARG A 53 -10.15 -11.09 1.33
C ARG A 53 -8.81 -11.54 1.89
N TYR A 54 -7.74 -11.59 1.09
CA TYR A 54 -6.40 -11.93 1.59
C TYR A 54 -5.86 -10.89 2.57
N ILE A 55 -6.10 -9.60 2.28
CA ILE A 55 -5.77 -8.53 3.22
C ILE A 55 -6.60 -8.66 4.50
N MET A 56 -7.91 -8.92 4.39
CA MET A 56 -8.81 -9.04 5.55
C MET A 56 -8.53 -10.29 6.38
N GLY A 57 -8.22 -11.43 5.76
CA GLY A 57 -7.79 -12.65 6.46
C GLY A 57 -6.48 -12.41 7.18
N ASN A 58 -5.57 -11.64 6.58
CA ASN A 58 -4.44 -11.09 7.31
C ASN A 58 -4.87 -10.05 8.36
N TYR A 59 -6.09 -9.95 8.89
CA TYR A 59 -6.36 -9.25 10.16
C TYR A 59 -6.64 -10.21 11.31
N GLU A 60 -7.04 -11.44 11.00
CA GLU A 60 -7.33 -12.49 11.97
C GLU A 60 -6.10 -12.83 12.83
N ASP A 61 -6.34 -13.34 14.03
CA ASP A 61 -5.28 -13.92 14.85
C ASP A 61 -4.99 -15.36 14.39
N ASP A 62 -6.04 -16.14 14.14
CA ASP A 62 -5.97 -17.49 13.59
C ASP A 62 -6.73 -17.57 12.24
N LEU A 63 -6.07 -18.12 11.22
CA LEU A 63 -6.68 -18.30 9.89
C LEU A 63 -7.46 -19.61 9.79
N ASP A 64 -7.21 -20.57 10.68
CA ASP A 64 -7.94 -21.84 10.75
C ASP A 64 -9.25 -21.70 11.54
N ASP A 65 -9.35 -20.70 12.42
CA ASP A 65 -10.55 -20.34 13.19
C ASP A 65 -10.80 -18.81 13.16
N PRO A 66 -11.23 -18.25 12.02
CA PRO A 66 -11.38 -16.81 11.84
C PRO A 66 -12.58 -16.25 12.64
N GLN A 67 -12.37 -15.13 13.33
CA GLN A 67 -13.41 -14.51 14.16
C GLN A 67 -14.34 -13.58 13.35
N TRP A 68 -13.81 -12.93 12.31
CA TRP A 68 -14.47 -11.87 11.55
C TRP A 68 -14.65 -12.26 10.07
N GLU A 69 -14.80 -13.56 9.83
CA GLU A 69 -15.05 -14.13 8.52
C GLU A 69 -16.32 -13.51 7.87
N PRO A 70 -16.25 -13.06 6.60
CA PRO A 70 -17.44 -12.69 5.85
C PRO A 70 -18.28 -13.93 5.49
N PRO A 71 -19.57 -13.83 5.14
CA PRO A 71 -20.47 -14.97 4.91
C PRO A 71 -20.04 -16.04 3.87
N ARG A 72 -18.94 -15.83 3.13
CA ARG A 72 -18.39 -16.78 2.14
C ARG A 72 -16.94 -17.18 2.46
N GLY A 73 -16.46 -16.91 3.67
CA GLY A 73 -15.06 -17.09 4.01
C GLY A 73 -14.13 -16.08 3.36
N TYR A 74 -12.89 -16.07 3.84
CA TYR A 74 -11.79 -15.41 3.12
C TYR A 74 -11.42 -16.15 1.83
N GLY A 75 -11.77 -17.44 1.71
CA GLY A 75 -11.39 -18.27 0.57
C GLY A 75 -9.89 -18.53 0.52
N MET A 76 -9.22 -18.46 1.67
CA MET A 76 -7.80 -18.73 1.83
C MET A 76 -7.58 -20.15 2.33
N ASN A 77 -6.46 -20.74 1.92
CA ASN A 77 -5.95 -21.97 2.52
C ASN A 77 -4.80 -21.61 3.45
N SER A 78 -4.96 -21.82 4.76
CA SER A 78 -3.94 -21.49 5.78
C SER A 78 -2.59 -22.17 5.51
N HIS A 79 -2.57 -23.36 4.89
CA HIS A 79 -1.35 -24.07 4.54
C HIS A 79 -0.55 -23.43 3.39
N TRP A 80 -1.14 -22.48 2.65
CA TRP A 80 -0.46 -21.73 1.59
C TRP A 80 0.17 -20.44 2.09
N VAL A 81 0.02 -20.15 3.39
CA VAL A 81 0.71 -19.06 4.06
C VAL A 81 2.16 -19.44 4.25
N VAL A 82 3.06 -18.66 3.63
CA VAL A 82 4.51 -18.86 3.76
C VAL A 82 5.02 -18.19 5.03
N ARG A 83 4.53 -16.98 5.32
CA ARG A 83 4.96 -16.19 6.47
C ARG A 83 3.90 -15.18 6.88
N ARG A 84 3.70 -15.05 8.18
CA ARG A 84 2.96 -13.95 8.81
C ARG A 84 3.92 -13.14 9.65
N THR A 85 3.97 -11.84 9.40
CA THR A 85 4.86 -10.92 10.09
C THR A 85 4.01 -10.01 10.97
N THR A 86 4.31 -10.00 12.26
CA THR A 86 3.59 -9.27 13.31
C THR A 86 4.29 -7.95 13.66
N TYR A 87 3.73 -7.17 14.59
CA TYR A 87 4.36 -5.92 15.04
C TYR A 87 5.70 -6.17 15.73
N GLU A 88 5.82 -7.30 16.42
CA GLU A 88 7.02 -7.75 17.12
C GLU A 88 8.16 -7.98 16.11
N ASP A 89 7.83 -8.57 14.96
CA ASP A 89 8.78 -8.83 13.87
C ASP A 89 9.18 -7.54 13.14
N THR A 90 8.19 -6.69 12.81
CA THR A 90 8.45 -5.44 12.06
C THR A 90 9.12 -4.36 12.90
N ARG A 91 9.06 -4.47 14.24
CA ARG A 91 9.59 -3.47 15.19
C ARG A 91 9.10 -2.06 14.86
N GLY A 92 7.85 -1.96 14.38
CA GLY A 92 7.19 -0.70 14.03
C GLY A 92 7.71 -0.02 12.76
N ARG A 93 8.49 -0.70 11.91
CA ARG A 93 9.00 -0.14 10.65
C ARG A 93 7.98 -0.16 9.51
N VAL A 94 7.08 -1.13 9.55
CA VAL A 94 5.98 -1.33 8.61
C VAL A 94 4.84 -2.01 9.36
N THR A 95 3.62 -1.85 8.87
CA THR A 95 2.46 -2.59 9.37
C THR A 95 2.65 -4.10 9.13
N PRO A 96 1.97 -4.97 9.92
CA PRO A 96 2.01 -6.41 9.70
C PRO A 96 1.65 -6.79 8.27
N TYR A 97 2.24 -7.88 7.77
CA TYR A 97 2.00 -8.36 6.42
C TYR A 97 2.05 -9.89 6.35
N LEU A 98 1.55 -10.41 5.24
CA LEU A 98 1.40 -11.83 4.97
C LEU A 98 2.00 -12.16 3.59
N PHE A 99 2.81 -13.21 3.52
CA PHE A 99 3.16 -13.88 2.27
C PHE A 99 2.24 -15.07 2.05
N TYR A 100 1.52 -15.07 0.94
CA TYR A 100 0.54 -16.09 0.57
C TYR A 100 0.79 -16.56 -0.86
N VAL A 101 0.86 -17.87 -1.08
CA VAL A 101 1.04 -18.44 -2.43
C VAL A 101 -0.28 -19.02 -2.90
N ASP A 102 -0.97 -18.27 -3.74
CA ASP A 102 -2.23 -18.69 -4.34
C ASP A 102 -1.99 -19.64 -5.50
N HIS A 103 -1.98 -20.94 -5.20
CA HIS A 103 -1.78 -21.98 -6.20
C HIS A 103 -2.91 -22.07 -7.23
N ASN A 104 -4.12 -21.60 -6.89
CA ASN A 104 -5.25 -21.64 -7.83
C ASN A 104 -5.09 -20.59 -8.94
N HIS A 105 -4.47 -19.45 -8.62
CA HIS A 105 -4.30 -18.33 -9.55
C HIS A 105 -2.86 -18.18 -10.04
N SER A 106 -1.95 -19.04 -9.59
CA SER A 106 -0.51 -18.94 -9.85
C SER A 106 0.02 -17.56 -9.46
N ASP A 107 -0.25 -17.14 -8.22
CA ASP A 107 0.08 -15.80 -7.74
C ASP A 107 0.79 -15.85 -6.37
N ILE A 108 1.87 -15.09 -6.22
CA ILE A 108 2.55 -14.84 -4.95
C ILE A 108 2.05 -13.49 -4.45
N VAL A 109 1.31 -13.49 -3.36
CA VAL A 109 0.68 -12.30 -2.80
C VAL A 109 1.41 -11.85 -1.54
N VAL A 110 1.80 -10.58 -1.50
CA VAL A 110 2.25 -9.90 -0.29
C VAL A 110 1.13 -8.96 0.15
N ALA A 111 0.39 -9.37 1.19
CA ALA A 111 -0.76 -8.64 1.70
C ALA A 111 -0.41 -7.84 2.95
N ILE A 112 -0.41 -6.50 2.85
CA ILE A 112 0.03 -5.57 3.89
C ILE A 112 -1.17 -4.97 4.61
N ARG A 113 -1.23 -5.12 5.94
CA ARG A 113 -2.29 -4.52 6.77
C ARG A 113 -2.23 -3.00 6.69
N GLY A 114 -3.38 -2.37 6.89
CA GLY A 114 -3.48 -0.96 7.25
C GLY A 114 -3.03 -0.69 8.67
N LEU A 115 -3.05 0.60 9.04
CA LEU A 115 -2.68 1.02 10.39
C LEU A 115 -3.63 0.45 11.44
N ASN A 116 -3.09 0.18 12.62
CA ASN A 116 -3.86 -0.11 13.82
C ASN A 116 -3.92 1.16 14.69
N LEU A 117 -5.13 1.58 15.07
CA LEU A 117 -5.36 2.80 15.85
C LEU A 117 -4.71 2.76 17.25
N ALA A 118 -4.41 1.58 17.78
CA ALA A 118 -3.73 1.41 19.05
C ALA A 118 -2.19 1.38 18.92
N LYS A 119 -1.63 1.43 17.71
CA LYS A 119 -0.19 1.28 17.46
C LYS A 119 0.44 2.59 17.01
N GLU A 120 1.13 3.25 17.94
CA GLU A 120 1.83 4.52 17.69
C GLU A 120 2.84 4.44 16.54
N SER A 121 3.46 3.28 16.33
CA SER A 121 4.41 3.07 15.23
C SER A 121 3.78 3.30 13.85
N ASP A 122 2.50 2.96 13.67
CA ASP A 122 1.84 3.13 12.38
C ASP A 122 1.57 4.59 12.09
N TYR A 123 1.23 5.36 13.13
CA TYR A 123 1.17 6.81 13.04
C TYR A 123 2.53 7.42 12.76
N ALA A 124 3.62 6.88 13.32
CA ALA A 124 4.96 7.36 13.01
C ALA A 124 5.31 7.16 11.52
N VAL A 125 4.92 6.03 10.92
CA VAL A 125 5.06 5.80 9.47
C VAL A 125 4.21 6.80 8.67
N LEU A 126 2.94 6.97 9.05
CA LEU A 126 2.02 7.88 8.36
C LEU A 126 2.45 9.35 8.48
N LEU A 127 3.00 9.78 9.61
CA LEU A 127 3.36 11.18 9.86
C LEU A 127 4.77 11.54 9.37
N ASP A 128 5.62 10.55 9.05
CA ASP A 128 6.94 10.77 8.45
C ASP A 128 6.84 11.14 6.96
N ASN A 129 6.17 12.25 6.61
CA ASN A 129 6.02 12.65 5.22
C ASN A 129 7.13 13.62 4.72
N ARG A 130 7.94 14.21 5.61
CA ARG A 130 8.94 15.26 5.27
C ARG A 130 8.37 16.36 4.36
N LEU A 131 7.16 16.83 4.66
CA LEU A 131 6.42 17.82 3.86
C LEU A 131 6.16 17.39 2.39
N GLY A 132 6.17 16.09 2.10
CA GLY A 132 5.98 15.56 0.75
C GLY A 132 7.11 15.87 -0.22
N LYS A 133 8.32 16.16 0.29
CA LYS A 133 9.49 16.56 -0.54
C LYS A 133 10.52 15.45 -0.73
N ARG A 134 10.18 14.20 -0.42
CA ARG A 134 11.10 13.07 -0.66
C ARG A 134 11.10 12.74 -2.15
N LYS A 135 12.21 13.06 -2.83
CA LYS A 135 12.40 12.75 -4.25
C LYS A 135 12.52 11.23 -4.46
N PHE A 136 11.85 10.73 -5.48
CA PHE A 136 11.96 9.35 -5.96
C PHE A 136 11.53 9.30 -7.42
N ASP A 137 12.35 8.71 -8.29
CA ASP A 137 12.08 8.54 -9.73
C ASP A 137 11.65 9.82 -10.48
N GLY A 138 12.33 10.94 -10.21
CA GLY A 138 11.98 12.24 -10.79
C GLY A 138 10.73 12.92 -10.22
N GLY A 139 9.96 12.22 -9.37
CA GLY A 139 8.80 12.74 -8.65
C GLY A 139 9.05 12.91 -7.15
N TYR A 140 7.96 13.13 -6.41
CA TYR A 140 7.94 13.18 -4.95
C TYR A 140 6.99 12.13 -4.37
N VAL A 141 7.43 11.46 -3.33
CA VAL A 141 6.68 10.39 -2.65
C VAL A 141 6.62 10.65 -1.14
N HIS A 142 5.77 9.90 -0.45
CA HIS A 142 5.69 9.93 1.00
C HIS A 142 6.91 9.26 1.64
N ASN A 143 7.62 9.97 2.51
CA ASN A 143 8.89 9.48 3.05
C ASN A 143 8.74 8.22 3.92
N GLY A 144 7.72 8.15 4.78
CA GLY A 144 7.45 7.01 5.66
C GLY A 144 7.07 5.75 4.88
N LEU A 145 6.13 5.85 3.95
CA LEU A 145 5.76 4.75 3.05
C LEU A 145 6.97 4.21 2.27
N LEU A 146 7.80 5.09 1.70
CA LEU A 146 9.01 4.67 0.99
C LEU A 146 10.00 3.93 1.89
N LYS A 147 10.21 4.42 3.13
CA LYS A 147 11.07 3.74 4.11
C LYS A 147 10.52 2.39 4.54
N ALA A 148 9.22 2.31 4.78
CA ALA A 148 8.55 1.07 5.16
C ALA A 148 8.65 0.01 4.05
N ALA A 149 8.40 0.43 2.80
CA ALA A 149 8.54 -0.43 1.63
C ALA A 149 9.99 -0.88 1.39
N ALA A 150 10.97 0.02 1.53
CA ALA A 150 12.38 -0.32 1.42
C ALA A 150 12.81 -1.31 2.52
N TRP A 151 12.37 -1.09 3.76
CA TRP A 151 12.64 -1.99 4.87
C TRP A 151 12.06 -3.39 4.62
N LEU A 152 10.81 -3.47 4.13
CA LEU A 152 10.18 -4.75 3.79
C LEU A 152 10.96 -5.46 2.68
N LEU A 153 11.29 -4.76 1.59
CA LEU A 153 12.06 -5.33 0.48
C LEU A 153 13.43 -5.84 0.93
N ASP A 154 14.15 -5.07 1.74
CA ASP A 154 15.48 -5.47 2.23
C ASP A 154 15.39 -6.66 3.19
N THR A 155 14.34 -6.72 4.03
CA THR A 155 14.14 -7.80 5.00
C THR A 155 13.71 -9.11 4.34
N GLU A 156 12.85 -9.03 3.32
CA GLU A 156 12.22 -10.18 2.68
C GLU A 156 12.78 -10.48 1.29
N CYS A 157 13.94 -9.90 0.95
CA CYS A 157 14.60 -10.06 -0.35
C CYS A 157 14.86 -11.53 -0.67
N ASP A 158 15.37 -12.29 0.31
CA ASP A 158 15.71 -13.70 0.12
C ASP A 158 14.45 -14.56 0.04
N THR A 159 13.45 -14.32 0.91
CA THR A 159 12.13 -14.97 0.82
C THR A 159 11.49 -14.75 -0.56
N LEU A 160 11.52 -13.51 -1.08
CA LEU A 160 10.99 -13.18 -2.38
C LEU A 160 11.72 -13.93 -3.50
N LYS A 161 13.06 -13.96 -3.49
CA LYS A 161 13.85 -14.72 -4.47
C LYS A 161 13.52 -16.20 -4.43
N GLU A 162 13.50 -16.81 -3.24
CA GLU A 162 13.20 -18.23 -3.08
C GLU A 162 11.80 -18.57 -3.63
N LEU A 163 10.81 -17.72 -3.38
CA LEU A 163 9.45 -17.91 -3.90
C LEU A 163 9.39 -17.74 -5.42
N LEU A 164 10.07 -16.73 -5.96
CA LEU A 164 10.11 -16.48 -7.41
C LEU A 164 10.89 -17.56 -8.17
N ASP A 165 11.96 -18.10 -7.59
CA ASP A 165 12.71 -19.21 -8.16
C ASP A 165 11.89 -20.51 -8.12
N LYS A 166 11.23 -20.77 -6.99
CA LYS A 166 10.40 -21.97 -6.80
C LYS A 166 9.13 -21.95 -7.66
N TYR A 167 8.54 -20.78 -7.84
CA TYR A 167 7.28 -20.59 -8.57
C TYR A 167 7.48 -19.61 -9.75
N SER A 168 8.44 -19.91 -10.63
CA SER A 168 8.85 -19.03 -11.73
C SER A 168 7.76 -18.68 -12.76
N ASN A 169 6.67 -19.45 -12.79
CA ASN A 169 5.52 -19.19 -13.66
C ASN A 169 4.42 -18.39 -12.96
N TYR A 170 4.62 -17.97 -11.71
CA TYR A 170 3.61 -17.26 -10.92
C TYR A 170 3.79 -15.74 -11.06
N THR A 171 2.71 -15.00 -10.89
CA THR A 171 2.75 -13.54 -10.74
C THR A 171 3.20 -13.14 -9.33
N LEU A 172 3.67 -11.90 -9.16
CA LEU A 172 3.98 -11.31 -7.87
C LEU A 172 3.11 -10.08 -7.66
N THR A 173 2.17 -10.19 -6.72
CA THR A 173 1.17 -9.16 -6.46
C THR A 173 1.39 -8.55 -5.08
N PHE A 174 1.58 -7.23 -5.05
CA PHE A 174 1.64 -6.45 -3.82
C PHE A 174 0.28 -5.82 -3.56
N VAL A 175 -0.32 -6.10 -2.41
CA VAL A 175 -1.64 -5.59 -2.04
C VAL A 175 -1.62 -5.02 -0.64
N GLY A 176 -2.46 -4.03 -0.37
CA GLY A 176 -2.59 -3.53 0.98
C GLY A 176 -3.85 -2.72 1.20
N HIS A 177 -4.24 -2.57 2.46
CA HIS A 177 -5.38 -1.76 2.87
C HIS A 177 -4.91 -0.49 3.56
N SER A 178 -5.56 0.64 3.30
CA SER A 178 -5.28 1.93 3.97
C SER A 178 -3.78 2.28 3.95
N LEU A 179 -3.12 2.48 5.10
CA LEU A 179 -1.67 2.72 5.15
C LEU A 179 -0.85 1.67 4.38
N GLY A 180 -1.28 0.41 4.42
CA GLY A 180 -0.66 -0.71 3.73
C GLY A 180 -0.74 -0.61 2.20
N SER A 181 -1.77 0.02 1.63
CA SER A 181 -1.86 0.21 0.17
C SER A 181 -0.76 1.16 -0.32
N GLY A 182 -0.49 2.22 0.46
CA GLY A 182 0.61 3.14 0.21
C GLY A 182 1.98 2.45 0.29
N VAL A 183 2.17 1.53 1.25
CA VAL A 183 3.39 0.72 1.33
C VAL A 183 3.50 -0.24 0.14
N ALA A 184 2.42 -0.95 -0.21
CA ALA A 184 2.39 -1.88 -1.34
C ALA A 184 2.73 -1.20 -2.67
N ALA A 185 2.16 -0.02 -2.92
CA ALA A 185 2.46 0.77 -4.11
C ALA A 185 3.95 1.18 -4.17
N MET A 186 4.53 1.66 -3.06
CA MET A 186 5.95 2.00 -3.01
C MET A 186 6.85 0.76 -3.16
N LEU A 187 6.45 -0.36 -2.58
CA LEU A 187 7.17 -1.63 -2.68
C LEU A 187 7.22 -2.10 -4.14
N ALA A 188 6.10 -2.04 -4.86
CA ALA A 188 6.08 -2.36 -6.27
C ALA A 188 7.01 -1.47 -7.11
N MET A 189 7.02 -0.15 -6.86
CA MET A 189 7.95 0.76 -7.54
C MET A 189 9.41 0.43 -7.24
N LEU A 190 9.75 0.15 -5.98
CA LEU A 190 11.10 -0.22 -5.56
C LEU A 190 11.54 -1.53 -6.23
N VAL A 191 10.68 -2.53 -6.27
CA VAL A 191 10.95 -3.80 -6.93
C VAL A 191 11.17 -3.61 -8.43
N VAL A 192 10.34 -2.81 -9.09
CA VAL A 192 10.48 -2.50 -10.52
C VAL A 192 11.80 -1.79 -10.82
N GLN A 193 12.30 -0.94 -9.92
CA GLN A 193 13.61 -0.28 -10.07
C GLN A 193 14.79 -1.17 -9.71
N ASN A 194 14.58 -2.19 -8.86
CA ASN A 194 15.64 -3.05 -8.33
C ASN A 194 15.47 -4.51 -8.81
N ARG A 195 14.97 -4.75 -10.03
CA ARG A 195 14.69 -6.11 -10.52
C ARG A 195 15.89 -7.04 -10.50
N GLU A 196 17.07 -6.49 -10.74
CA GLU A 196 18.32 -7.23 -10.67
C GLU A 196 18.56 -7.82 -9.28
N LYS A 197 18.10 -7.14 -8.22
CA LYS A 197 18.16 -7.66 -6.86
C LYS A 197 17.28 -8.88 -6.64
N LEU A 198 16.24 -9.08 -7.45
CA LEU A 198 15.31 -10.21 -7.34
C LEU A 198 15.46 -11.22 -8.51
N GLY A 199 16.59 -11.23 -9.22
CA GLY A 199 16.87 -12.26 -10.22
C GLY A 199 16.25 -12.02 -11.61
N ASN A 200 15.99 -10.76 -12.00
CA ASN A 200 15.49 -10.39 -13.35
C ASN A 200 14.09 -10.93 -13.68
N ILE A 201 13.11 -10.63 -12.82
CA ILE A 201 11.69 -10.92 -13.05
C ILE A 201 11.18 -10.19 -14.31
N ASP A 202 10.53 -10.93 -15.22
CA ASP A 202 9.92 -10.34 -16.42
C ASP A 202 8.75 -9.40 -16.04
N ARG A 203 8.59 -8.30 -16.78
CA ARG A 203 7.66 -7.20 -16.44
C ARG A 203 6.19 -7.62 -16.44
N LYS A 204 5.88 -8.77 -17.04
CA LYS A 204 4.52 -9.31 -17.18
C LYS A 204 3.91 -9.83 -15.87
N GLY A 205 4.70 -9.95 -14.80
CA GLY A 205 4.26 -10.50 -13.51
C GLY A 205 3.85 -9.50 -12.43
N PHE A 206 3.83 -8.18 -12.69
CA PHE A 206 3.52 -7.17 -11.69
C PHE A 206 2.12 -6.60 -11.85
N VAL A 207 1.25 -6.88 -10.89
CA VAL A 207 -0.06 -6.21 -10.75
C VAL A 207 -0.02 -5.39 -9.47
N VAL A 208 -0.19 -4.07 -9.62
CA VAL A 208 -0.42 -3.15 -8.49
C VAL A 208 -1.86 -2.71 -8.61
N MET A 209 -2.73 -3.24 -7.74
CA MET A 209 -4.11 -2.77 -7.64
C MET A 209 -4.13 -1.63 -6.62
N GLN A 210 -4.34 -0.41 -7.11
CA GLN A 210 -4.57 0.79 -6.28
C GLN A 210 -6.06 1.01 -6.06
#